data_AF-A0A2W7A1M0-F1
#
_entry.id   AF-A0A2W7A1M0-F1
#
_cell.length_a   1.000
_cell.length_b   1.000
_cell.length_c   1.000
_cell.angle_alpha   90.00
_cell.angle_beta   90.00
_cell.angle_gamma   90.00
#
_symmetry.space_group_name_H-M   'P 1'
#
loop_
_entity.id
_entity.type
_entity.pdbx_description
1 polymer ?
#
loop_
_entity_poly.entity_id
_entity_poly.type
_entity_poly.pdbx_seq_one_letter_code
_entity_poly.pdbx_strand_id
1 'polypeptide(L)'
;YWLKQAYAPSISQIAIAIGRHRGTVQKWLALYRAQGLEALLVVKPIPGGGNRVIPMWAEVALAKRLQEPSNGFDSYGAVQQWLLESLGVEAEYHAVYQMTRYRLKAKLKVARPQNIKQNRVQREAFKQTSRATSTC
;
A
#
# COMPACT_ATOMS: atom_id res chain seq x y z
N TYR A 1 37.61 -19.83 6.75
CA TYR A 1 36.96 -19.69 8.06
C TYR A 1 37.81 -18.74 8.93
N TRP A 2 37.57 -17.44 8.81
CA TRP A 2 38.47 -16.38 9.31
C TRP A 2 38.52 -16.32 10.85
N LEU A 3 37.43 -16.73 11.50
CA LEU A 3 37.29 -16.81 12.96
C LEU A 3 37.98 -18.02 13.61
N LYS A 4 38.59 -18.93 12.82
CA LYS A 4 39.33 -20.13 13.32
C LYS A 4 40.84 -19.98 13.22
N GLN A 5 41.35 -18.80 12.84
CA GLN A 5 42.78 -18.57 12.72
C GLN A 5 43.36 -18.13 14.07
N ALA A 6 44.58 -18.61 14.37
CA ALA A 6 45.32 -18.22 15.57
C ALA A 6 45.64 -16.71 15.63
N TYR A 7 45.70 -16.07 14.45
CA TYR A 7 45.88 -14.62 14.31
C TYR A 7 44.68 -14.03 13.59
N ALA A 8 44.08 -13.00 14.19
CA ALA A 8 42.97 -12.29 13.57
C ALA A 8 43.48 -11.43 12.40
N PRO A 9 43.01 -11.66 11.17
CA PRO A 9 43.42 -10.86 10.00
C PRO A 9 42.88 -9.44 10.11
N SER A 10 43.60 -8.50 9.48
CA SER A 10 43.19 -7.08 9.46
C SER A 10 41.88 -6.88 8.69
N ILE A 11 41.14 -5.83 9.06
CA ILE A 11 39.87 -5.50 8.40
C ILE A 11 40.08 -5.21 6.90
N SER A 12 41.22 -4.64 6.52
CA SER A 12 41.58 -4.39 5.12
C SER A 12 41.75 -5.69 4.33
N GLN A 13 42.40 -6.70 4.91
CA GLN A 13 42.55 -8.02 4.27
C GLN A 13 41.20 -8.73 4.11
N ILE A 14 40.33 -8.64 5.13
CA ILE A 14 38.95 -9.16 5.08
C ILE A 14 38.18 -8.47 3.96
N ALA A 15 38.27 -7.15 3.87
CA ALA A 15 37.58 -6.34 2.88
C ALA A 15 37.99 -6.71 1.44
N ILE A 16 39.30 -6.87 1.19
CA ILE A 16 39.84 -7.28 -0.12
C ILE A 16 39.31 -8.67 -0.50
N ALA A 17 39.38 -9.64 0.40
CA ALA A 17 38.97 -11.02 0.11
C ALA A 17 37.45 -11.17 -0.12
N ILE A 18 36.63 -10.34 0.51
CA ILE A 18 35.17 -10.34 0.34
C ILE A 18 34.74 -9.44 -0.83
N GLY A 19 35.66 -8.66 -1.42
CA GLY A 19 35.36 -7.73 -2.51
C GLY A 19 34.46 -6.56 -2.09
N ARG A 20 34.58 -6.12 -0.84
CA ARG A 20 33.79 -5.00 -0.28
C ARG A 20 34.71 -3.91 0.25
N HIS A 21 34.22 -2.67 0.26
CA HIS A 21 34.98 -1.56 0.81
C HIS A 21 35.20 -1.73 2.33
N ARG A 22 36.39 -1.36 2.83
CA ARG A 22 36.76 -1.50 4.26
C ARG A 22 35.73 -0.86 5.21
N GLY A 23 35.18 0.28 4.83
CA GLY A 23 34.18 1.00 5.64
C GLY A 23 32.86 0.24 5.79
N THR A 24 32.47 -0.53 4.78
CA THR A 24 31.28 -1.39 4.84
C THR A 24 31.48 -2.52 5.84
N VAL A 25 32.64 -3.17 5.79
CA VAL A 25 33.00 -4.24 6.75
C VAL A 25 33.09 -3.70 8.17
N GLN A 26 33.70 -2.53 8.37
CA GLN A 26 33.72 -1.86 9.68
C GLN A 26 32.31 -1.57 10.20
N LYS A 27 31.43 -1.04 9.35
CA LYS A 27 30.04 -0.76 9.71
C LYS A 27 29.26 -2.02 10.09
N TRP A 28 29.43 -3.11 9.34
CA TRP A 28 28.82 -4.41 9.66
C TRP A 28 29.32 -4.98 10.99
N LEU A 29 30.63 -4.93 11.24
CA LEU A 29 31.22 -5.40 12.50
C LEU A 29 30.76 -4.55 13.70
N ALA A 30 30.67 -3.23 13.54
CA ALA A 30 30.17 -2.34 14.58
C ALA A 30 28.69 -2.63 14.88
N LEU A 31 27.88 -2.81 13.84
CA LEU A 31 26.45 -3.13 13.98
C LEU A 31 26.23 -4.48 14.66
N TYR A 32 27.01 -5.49 14.27
CA TYR A 32 26.98 -6.81 14.90
C TYR A 32 27.36 -6.75 16.38
N ARG A 33 28.43 -6.03 16.74
CA ARG A 33 28.85 -5.89 18.15
C ARG A 33 27.80 -5.19 19.01
N ALA A 34 27.07 -4.24 18.44
CA ALA A 34 26.07 -3.47 19.17
C ALA A 34 24.72 -4.18 19.30
N GLN A 35 24.26 -4.90 18.25
CA GLN A 35 22.88 -5.37 18.15
C GLN A 35 22.76 -6.86 17.75
N GLY A 36 23.88 -7.56 17.65
CA GLY A 36 23.92 -8.98 17.32
C GLY A 36 23.61 -9.29 15.85
N LEU A 37 23.34 -10.56 15.59
CA LEU A 37 23.07 -11.08 14.25
C LEU A 37 21.75 -10.56 13.68
N GLU A 38 20.72 -10.43 14.52
CA GLU A 38 19.38 -9.99 14.12
C GLU A 38 19.42 -8.66 13.38
N ALA A 39 20.18 -7.70 13.88
CA ALA A 39 20.28 -6.38 13.26
C ALA A 39 21.03 -6.40 11.91
N LEU A 40 21.93 -7.36 11.68
CA LEU A 40 22.60 -7.55 10.38
C LEU A 40 21.64 -8.08 9.31
N LEU A 41 20.60 -8.81 9.73
CA LEU A 41 19.56 -9.36 8.86
C LEU A 41 18.47 -8.32 8.53
N VAL A 42 18.37 -7.24 9.31
CA VAL A 42 17.40 -6.16 9.06
C VAL A 42 17.83 -5.32 7.86
N VAL A 43 17.05 -5.40 6.78
CA VAL A 43 17.15 -4.47 5.66
C VAL A 43 16.58 -3.11 6.10
N LYS A 44 17.47 -2.16 6.40
CA LYS A 44 17.04 -0.81 6.73
C LYS A 44 16.44 -0.15 5.50
N PRO A 45 15.24 0.47 5.62
CA PRO A 45 14.73 1.29 4.54
C PRO A 45 15.68 2.45 4.28
N ILE A 46 15.77 2.85 3.02
CA ILE A 46 16.60 3.97 2.58
C ILE A 46 16.12 5.22 3.35
N PRO A 47 17.01 5.93 4.08
CA PRO A 47 16.65 7.19 4.71
C PRO A 47 16.16 8.16 3.64
N GLY A 48 14.93 8.68 3.79
CA GLY A 48 14.29 9.52 2.77
C GLY A 48 13.46 8.75 1.73
N GLY A 49 13.17 7.47 1.97
CA GLY A 49 12.29 6.65 1.14
C GLY A 49 10.89 7.24 0.98
N GLY A 50 10.72 8.07 -0.05
CA GLY A 50 9.47 8.60 -0.58
C GLY A 50 8.80 9.61 0.34
N ASN A 51 9.03 10.91 0.10
CA ASN A 51 8.10 11.94 0.58
C ASN A 51 6.69 11.54 0.15
N ARG A 52 5.84 11.18 1.11
CA ARG A 52 4.45 10.84 0.82
C ARG A 52 3.79 12.11 0.31
N VAL A 53 3.39 12.11 -0.97
CA VAL A 53 2.66 13.23 -1.59
C VAL A 53 1.37 13.51 -0.81
N ILE A 54 0.69 12.45 -0.37
CA ILE A 54 -0.51 12.56 0.46
C ILE A 54 -0.12 12.34 1.93
N PRO A 55 -0.39 13.31 2.82
CA PRO A 55 -0.04 13.20 4.22
C PRO A 55 -0.94 12.17 4.93
N MET A 56 -0.40 11.56 6.00
CA MET A 56 -1.07 10.47 6.72
C MET A 56 -2.47 10.83 7.23
N TRP A 57 -2.66 12.07 7.70
CA TRP A 57 -3.97 12.53 8.20
C TRP A 57 -5.04 12.55 7.10
N ALA A 58 -4.66 12.86 5.85
CA ALA A 58 -5.57 12.83 4.71
C ALA A 58 -5.91 11.40 4.30
N GLU A 59 -4.94 10.47 4.39
CA GLU A 59 -5.20 9.04 4.18
C GLU A 59 -6.24 8.51 5.19
N VAL A 60 -6.12 8.91 6.47
CA VAL A 60 -7.05 8.52 7.54
C VAL A 60 -8.44 9.10 7.31
N ALA A 61 -8.54 10.37 6.89
CA ALA A 61 -9.82 11.01 6.57
C ALA A 61 -10.51 10.30 5.39
N LEU A 62 -9.75 9.96 4.35
CA LEU A 62 -10.26 9.22 3.21
C LEU A 62 -10.72 7.81 3.59
N ALA A 63 -9.97 7.12 4.45
CA ALA A 63 -10.35 5.79 4.94
C ALA A 63 -11.71 5.81 5.67
N LYS A 64 -11.97 6.83 6.50
CA LYS A 64 -13.26 7.02 7.16
C LYS A 64 -14.39 7.24 6.16
N ARG A 65 -14.17 8.13 5.18
CA ARG A 65 -15.16 8.42 4.14
C ARG A 65 -15.52 7.17 3.33
N LEU A 66 -14.54 6.33 3.02
CA LEU A 66 -14.74 5.08 2.26
C LEU A 66 -15.53 4.01 3.02
N GLN A 67 -15.65 4.09 4.34
CA GLN A 67 -16.48 3.16 5.13
C GLN A 67 -17.98 3.44 5.00
N GLU A 68 -18.38 4.62 4.52
CA GLU A 68 -19.78 4.99 4.36
C GLU A 68 -20.41 4.25 3.16
N PRO A 69 -21.40 3.35 3.38
CA PRO A 69 -21.95 2.47 2.33
C PRO A 69 -22.62 3.22 1.17
N SER A 70 -23.04 4.47 1.40
CA SER A 70 -23.74 5.31 0.43
C SER A 70 -22.81 6.11 -0.47
N ASN A 71 -21.57 6.38 -0.05
CA ASN A 71 -20.71 7.42 -0.63
C ASN A 71 -19.41 6.85 -1.25
N GLY A 72 -19.53 5.77 -2.01
CA GLY A 72 -18.41 5.23 -2.79
C GLY A 72 -18.03 6.16 -3.94
N PHE A 73 -16.74 6.34 -4.18
CA PHE A 73 -16.24 7.10 -5.33
C PHE A 73 -16.38 6.32 -6.63
N ASP A 74 -16.85 6.99 -7.68
CA ASP A 74 -17.02 6.38 -9.01
C ASP A 74 -15.69 6.25 -9.77
N SER A 75 -14.68 7.07 -9.46
CA SER A 75 -13.35 7.02 -10.07
C SER A 75 -12.26 7.54 -9.13
N TYR A 76 -10.99 7.29 -9.47
CA TYR A 76 -9.85 7.88 -8.76
C TYR A 76 -9.78 9.40 -8.95
N GLY A 77 -10.28 9.93 -10.08
CA GLY A 77 -10.41 11.38 -10.27
C GLY A 77 -11.40 12.00 -9.28
N ALA A 78 -12.50 11.30 -8.98
CA ALA A 78 -13.44 11.76 -7.94
C ALA A 78 -12.81 11.78 -6.54
N VAL A 79 -11.89 10.84 -6.26
CA VAL A 79 -11.10 10.88 -5.01
C VAL A 79 -10.15 12.07 -4.99
N GLN A 80 -9.46 12.34 -6.11
CA GLN A 80 -8.56 13.48 -6.23
C GLN A 80 -9.28 14.80 -6.00
N GLN A 81 -10.45 14.97 -6.61
CA GLN A 81 -11.27 16.15 -6.44
C GLN A 81 -11.79 16.29 -5.00
N TRP A 82 -12.21 15.19 -4.37
CA TRP A 82 -12.62 15.21 -2.97
C TRP A 82 -11.48 15.59 -2.02
N LEU A 83 -10.25 15.10 -2.26
CA LEU A 83 -9.07 15.49 -1.49
C LEU A 83 -8.80 16.99 -1.59
N LEU A 84 -8.95 17.56 -2.79
CA LEU A 84 -8.77 18.99 -3.02
C LEU A 84 -9.87 19.80 -2.34
N GLU A 85 -11.15 19.46 -2.54
CA GLU A 85 -12.30 20.23 -2.05
C GLU A 85 -12.51 20.11 -0.54
N SER A 86 -12.34 18.90 0.02
CA SER A 86 -12.65 18.64 1.43
C SER A 86 -11.44 18.88 2.35
N LEU A 87 -10.23 18.61 1.87
CA LEU A 87 -9.02 18.63 2.68
C LEU A 87 -7.96 19.64 2.19
N GLY A 88 -8.14 20.27 1.02
CA GLY A 88 -7.16 21.18 0.44
C GLY A 88 -5.87 20.48 -0.02
N VAL A 89 -5.90 19.16 -0.21
CA VAL A 89 -4.71 18.38 -0.57
C VAL A 89 -4.69 18.17 -2.08
N GLU A 90 -3.79 18.88 -2.74
CA GLU A 90 -3.49 18.65 -4.15
C GLU A 90 -2.58 17.42 -4.28
N ALA A 91 -3.07 16.38 -4.97
CA ALA A 91 -2.34 15.16 -5.21
C ALA A 91 -2.46 14.77 -6.68
N GLU A 92 -1.37 14.26 -7.25
CA GLU A 92 -1.36 13.74 -8.62
C GLU A 92 -2.06 12.37 -8.68
N TYR A 93 -2.62 12.04 -9.85
CA TYR A 93 -3.45 10.86 -10.05
C TYR A 93 -2.74 9.56 -9.66
N HIS A 94 -1.45 9.39 -9.99
CA HIS A 94 -0.68 8.22 -9.59
C HIS A 94 -0.57 8.10 -8.07
N ALA A 95 -0.37 9.20 -7.35
CA ALA A 95 -0.35 9.19 -5.89
C ALA A 95 -1.70 8.76 -5.29
N VAL A 96 -2.80 9.28 -5.84
CA VAL A 96 -4.16 8.89 -5.44
C VAL A 96 -4.41 7.41 -5.72
N TYR A 97 -4.04 6.92 -6.91
CA TYR A 97 -4.14 5.51 -7.28
C TYR A 97 -3.32 4.62 -6.33
N GLN A 98 -2.05 4.96 -6.09
CA GLN A 98 -1.17 4.21 -5.22
C GLN A 98 -1.73 4.08 -3.81
N MET A 99 -2.18 5.20 -3.25
CA MET A 99 -2.78 5.26 -1.91
C MET A 99 -4.09 4.47 -1.83
N THR A 100 -5.06 4.75 -2.71
CA THR A 100 -6.40 4.14 -2.67
C THR A 100 -6.35 2.64 -2.93
N ARG A 101 -5.60 2.20 -3.96
CA ARG A 101 -5.55 0.80 -4.38
C ARG A 101 -4.67 -0.05 -3.48
N TYR A 102 -3.44 0.39 -3.19
CA TYR A 102 -2.48 -0.47 -2.49
C TYR A 102 -2.47 -0.26 -0.97
N ARG A 103 -2.61 0.98 -0.49
CA ARG A 103 -2.58 1.27 0.96
C ARG A 103 -3.94 1.03 1.59
N LEU A 104 -4.98 1.68 1.07
CA LEU A 104 -6.34 1.60 1.61
C LEU A 104 -7.13 0.37 1.11
N LYS A 105 -6.64 -0.31 0.07
CA LYS A 105 -7.29 -1.50 -0.56
C LYS A 105 -8.76 -1.27 -0.89
N ALA A 106 -9.12 -0.02 -1.19
CA ALA A 106 -10.49 0.37 -1.46
C ALA A 106 -10.90 -0.06 -2.87
N LYS A 107 -12.17 -0.43 -3.03
CA LYS A 107 -12.77 -0.71 -4.34
C LYS A 107 -13.61 0.49 -4.75
N LEU A 108 -13.44 0.93 -6.00
CA LEU A 108 -14.32 1.94 -6.59
C LEU A 108 -15.75 1.43 -6.65
N LYS A 109 -16.69 2.37 -6.67
CA LYS A 109 -18.09 2.08 -6.88
C LYS A 109 -18.29 1.57 -8.31
N VAL A 110 -18.91 0.40 -8.41
CA VAL A 110 -19.26 -0.24 -9.68
C VAL A 110 -20.78 -0.39 -9.73
N ALA A 111 -21.36 -0.30 -10.93
CA ALA A 111 -22.77 -0.58 -11.16
C ALA A 111 -23.14 -1.92 -10.55
N ARG A 112 -24.07 -1.91 -9.58
CA ARG A 112 -24.52 -3.14 -8.94
C ARG A 112 -25.62 -3.77 -9.81
N PRO A 113 -25.57 -5.09 -10.07
CA PRO A 113 -26.62 -5.78 -10.82
C PRO A 113 -27.96 -5.79 -10.07
N GLN A 114 -27.95 -5.52 -8.77
CA GLN A 114 -29.14 -5.42 -7.93
C GLN A 114 -29.01 -4.21 -7.00
N ASN A 115 -30.11 -3.46 -6.87
CA ASN A 115 -30.17 -2.33 -5.96
C ASN A 115 -30.48 -2.84 -4.54
N ILE A 116 -29.82 -2.31 -3.52
CA ILE A 116 -30.03 -2.69 -2.10
C ILE A 116 -31.49 -2.45 -1.66
N LYS A 117 -32.16 -1.44 -2.22
CA LYS A 117 -33.57 -1.11 -1.93
C LYS A 117 -34.57 -1.90 -2.78
N GLN A 118 -34.10 -2.82 -3.64
CA GLN A 118 -34.98 -3.53 -4.57
C GLN A 118 -35.89 -4.51 -3.83
N ASN A 119 -37.21 -4.35 -4.01
CA ASN A 119 -38.19 -5.25 -3.41
C ASN A 119 -38.18 -6.61 -4.13
N ARG A 120 -37.92 -7.68 -3.36
CA ARG A 120 -37.81 -9.05 -3.89
C ARG A 120 -39.12 -9.54 -4.50
N VAL A 121 -40.26 -9.20 -3.90
CA VAL A 121 -41.60 -9.65 -4.34
C VAL A 121 -41.96 -9.04 -5.69
N GLN A 122 -41.77 -7.72 -5.82
CA GLN A 122 -42.03 -7.01 -7.08
C GLN A 122 -41.15 -7.52 -8.23
N ARG A 123 -39.90 -7.90 -7.91
CA ARG A 123 -38.96 -8.44 -8.90
C ARG A 123 -39.36 -9.81 -9.41
N GLU A 124 -39.87 -10.69 -8.54
CA GLU A 124 -40.37 -12.00 -8.97
C GLU A 124 -41.68 -11.88 -9.76
N ALA A 125 -42.59 -11.00 -9.37
CA ALA A 125 -43.81 -10.72 -10.11
C ALA A 125 -43.51 -10.24 -11.55
N PHE A 126 -42.55 -9.34 -11.71
CA PHE A 126 -42.11 -8.85 -13.03
C PHE A 126 -41.54 -9.97 -13.92
N LYS A 127 -40.75 -10.90 -13.36
CA LYS A 127 -40.21 -12.04 -14.12
C LYS A 127 -41.30 -13.00 -14.58
N GLN A 128 -42.38 -13.14 -13.80
CA GLN A 128 -43.51 -13.99 -14.16
C GLN A 128 -44.33 -13.38 -15.30
N THR A 129 -44.62 -12.07 -15.24
CA THR A 129 -45.35 -11.38 -16.32
C THR A 129 -44.58 -11.35 -17.64
N SER A 130 -43.26 -11.14 -17.61
CA SER A 130 -42.45 -11.13 -18.84
C SER A 130 -42.39 -12.47 -19.58
N ARG A 131 -42.50 -13.59 -18.85
CA ARG A 131 -42.50 -14.94 -19.45
C ARG A 131 -43.82 -15.25 -20.16
N ALA A 132 -44.94 -14.76 -19.65
CA ALA A 132 -46.25 -15.00 -20.22
C ALA A 132 -46.45 -14.33 -21.59
N THR A 133 -45.81 -13.18 -21.83
CA THR A 133 -45.93 -12.42 -23.08
C THR A 133 -45.08 -12.95 -24.25
N SER A 134 -44.11 -13.82 -24.01
CA SER A 134 -43.23 -14.38 -25.06
C SER A 134 -43.71 -15.69 -25.67
N THR A 135 -44.90 -16.17 -25.30
CA THR A 135 -45.48 -17.44 -25.79
C THR A 135 -46.60 -17.22 -26.82
N CYS A 136 -46.70 -16.02 -27.40
CA CYS A 136 -47.63 -15.70 -28.48
C CYS A 136 -46.90 -15.53 -29.81
#